data_AF-A0A1J4VCC5-F1
#
_entry.id   AF-A0A1J4VCC5-F1
#
_cell.length_a   1.000
_cell.length_b   1.000
_cell.length_c   1.000
_cell.angle_alpha   90.00
_cell.angle_beta   90.00
_cell.angle_gamma   90.00
#
_symmetry.space_group_name_H-M   'P 1'
#
loop_
_entity.id
_entity.type
_entity.pdbx_description
1 polymer ?
#
loop_
_entity_poly.entity_id
_entity_poly.type
_entity_poly.pdbx_seq_one_letter_code
_entity_poly.pdbx_strand_id
1 'polypeptide(L)'
;MDRLKTDIGYARSLRAKGAASKRLKGAKKLMNKNMVKEFYTEIHRAVIEYIADKLNIPHPSITKDVLESRLKEIGITGATIDGVKRLFDDCDMARFASAGFTKDDMDRTFKEAESIIMNLERHI
;
A
#
# COMPACT_ATOMS: atom_id res chain seq x y z
N MET A 1 -25.22 -10.52 19.20
CA MET A 1 -24.10 -9.82 19.82
C MET A 1 -23.01 -9.47 18.78
N ASP A 2 -23.30 -8.71 17.70
CA ASP A 2 -22.21 -8.36 16.75
C ASP A 2 -22.41 -7.15 15.79
N ARG A 3 -23.41 -6.29 16.03
CA ARG A 3 -23.64 -5.12 15.15
C ARG A 3 -22.51 -4.08 15.26
N LEU A 4 -22.03 -3.83 16.47
CA LEU A 4 -21.02 -2.81 16.76
C LEU A 4 -19.64 -3.12 16.14
N LYS A 5 -19.18 -4.38 16.18
CA LYS A 5 -17.91 -4.78 15.55
C LYS A 5 -17.97 -4.66 14.04
N THR A 6 -19.12 -5.00 13.45
CA THR A 6 -19.38 -4.88 12.01
C THR A 6 -19.36 -3.42 11.57
N ASP A 7 -20.02 -2.52 12.32
CA ASP A 7 -20.03 -1.08 12.02
C ASP A 7 -18.63 -0.44 12.12
N ILE A 8 -17.85 -0.82 13.14
CA ILE A 8 -16.48 -0.32 13.33
C ILE A 8 -15.54 -0.88 12.24
N GLY A 9 -15.73 -2.13 11.81
CA GLY A 9 -14.98 -2.73 10.69
C GLY A 9 -15.29 -2.04 9.36
N TYR A 10 -16.57 -1.81 9.07
CA TYR A 10 -17.02 -1.14 7.86
C TYR A 10 -16.53 0.31 7.77
N ALA A 11 -16.66 1.07 8.86
CA ALA A 11 -16.16 2.45 8.92
C ALA A 11 -14.63 2.52 8.70
N ARG A 12 -13.88 1.54 9.20
CA ARG A 12 -12.43 1.43 8.96
C ARG A 12 -12.12 1.16 7.49
N SER A 13 -12.82 0.23 6.86
CA SER A 13 -12.65 -0.08 5.44
C SER A 13 -12.86 1.16 4.55
N LEU A 14 -13.94 1.91 4.80
CA LEU A 14 -14.23 3.14 4.07
C LEU A 14 -13.14 4.20 4.24
N ARG A 15 -12.63 4.37 5.47
CA ARG A 15 -11.53 5.32 5.74
C ARG A 15 -10.24 4.90 5.04
N ALA A 16 -9.86 3.63 5.15
CA ALA A 16 -8.65 3.09 4.51
C ALA A 16 -8.69 3.33 2.99
N LYS A 17 -9.82 3.00 2.35
CA LYS A 17 -10.03 3.23 0.92
C LYS A 17 -9.95 4.70 0.53
N GLY A 18 -10.58 5.59 1.31
CA GLY A 18 -10.54 7.03 1.07
C GLY A 18 -9.12 7.59 1.21
N ALA A 19 -8.39 7.16 2.23
CA ALA A 19 -7.01 7.56 2.48
C ALA A 19 -6.07 7.08 1.37
N ALA A 20 -6.15 5.80 0.99
CA ALA A 20 -5.37 5.22 -0.10
C ALA A 20 -5.63 5.94 -1.43
N SER A 21 -6.90 6.18 -1.79
CA SER A 21 -7.27 6.91 -3.00
C SER A 21 -6.69 8.33 -3.03
N LYS A 22 -6.72 9.04 -1.89
CA LYS A 22 -6.13 10.37 -1.77
C LYS A 22 -4.63 10.35 -2.01
N ARG A 23 -3.92 9.37 -1.44
CA ARG A 23 -2.47 9.21 -1.62
C ARG A 23 -2.08 8.84 -3.03
N LEU A 24 -2.79 7.90 -3.67
CA LEU A 24 -2.57 7.56 -5.08
C LEU A 24 -2.77 8.78 -5.99
N LYS A 25 -3.82 9.59 -5.76
CA LYS A 25 -3.99 10.86 -6.49
C LYS A 25 -2.81 11.83 -6.26
N GLY A 26 -2.26 11.86 -5.05
CA GLY A 26 -1.04 12.61 -4.71
C GLY A 26 0.18 12.09 -5.50
N ALA A 27 0.42 10.78 -5.46
CA ALA A 27 1.50 10.12 -6.20
C ALA A 27 1.42 10.42 -7.71
N LYS A 28 0.24 10.32 -8.34
CA LYS A 28 0.09 10.65 -9.76
C LYS A 28 0.51 12.10 -10.07
N LYS A 29 0.21 13.06 -9.18
CA LYS A 29 0.66 14.45 -9.32
C LYS A 29 2.18 14.59 -9.20
N LEU A 30 2.80 13.86 -8.28
CA LEU A 30 4.26 13.85 -8.09
C LEU A 30 4.98 13.25 -9.30
N MET A 31 4.46 12.14 -9.85
CA MET A 31 4.95 11.54 -11.08
C MET A 31 4.88 12.51 -12.27
N ASN A 32 3.78 13.24 -12.42
CA ASN A 32 3.62 14.23 -13.48
C ASN A 32 4.62 15.40 -13.36
N LYS A 33 5.08 15.70 -12.14
CA LYS A 33 6.13 16.69 -11.86
C LYS A 33 7.54 16.10 -11.89
N ASN A 34 7.69 14.83 -12.23
CA ASN A 34 8.94 14.08 -12.21
C ASN A 34 9.64 14.08 -10.83
N MET A 35 8.86 14.16 -9.75
CA MET A 35 9.34 14.12 -8.37
C MET A 35 9.46 12.66 -7.91
N VAL A 36 10.52 11.98 -8.37
CA VAL A 36 10.72 10.53 -8.21
C VAL A 36 10.71 10.11 -6.75
N LYS A 37 11.53 10.73 -5.90
CA LYS A 37 11.68 10.35 -4.49
C LYS A 37 10.36 10.48 -3.72
N GLU A 38 9.66 11.59 -3.95
CA GLU A 38 8.37 11.88 -3.32
C GLU A 38 7.29 10.94 -3.84
N PHE A 39 7.29 10.63 -5.13
CA PHE A 39 6.38 9.65 -5.73
C PHE A 39 6.49 8.30 -5.01
N TYR A 40 7.70 7.72 -4.93
CA TYR A 40 7.90 6.41 -4.29
C TYR A 40 7.63 6.45 -2.78
N THR A 41 7.90 7.57 -2.11
CA THR A 41 7.51 7.76 -0.71
C THR A 41 5.99 7.71 -0.53
N GLU A 42 5.25 8.36 -1.42
CA GLU A 42 3.79 8.42 -1.36
C GLU A 42 3.14 7.09 -1.74
N ILE A 43 3.70 6.35 -2.70
CA ILE A 43 3.28 4.97 -3.04
C ILE A 43 3.45 4.03 -1.86
N HIS A 44 4.64 4.02 -1.25
CA HIS A 44 4.91 3.18 -0.08
C HIS A 44 3.90 3.47 1.03
N ARG A 45 3.68 4.77 1.34
CA ARG A 45 2.69 5.20 2.34
C ARG A 45 1.27 4.77 2.00
N ALA A 46 0.86 4.87 0.73
CA ALA A 46 -0.48 4.47 0.30
C ALA A 46 -0.76 3.00 0.60
N VAL A 47 0.19 2.11 0.32
CA VAL A 47 0.00 0.67 0.49
C VAL A 47 0.18 0.23 1.94
N ILE A 48 1.24 0.69 2.62
CA ILE A 48 1.51 0.26 4.01
C ILE A 48 0.42 0.73 4.98
N GLU A 49 -0.06 1.97 4.84
CA GLU A 49 -1.12 2.49 5.70
C GLU A 49 -2.47 1.86 5.38
N TYR A 50 -2.76 1.59 4.11
CA TYR A 50 -3.98 0.86 3.74
C TYR A 50 -4.03 -0.52 4.40
N ILE A 51 -2.94 -1.27 4.34
CA ILE A 51 -2.83 -2.58 5.00
C ILE A 51 -2.96 -2.44 6.52
N ALA A 52 -2.30 -1.44 7.11
CA ALA A 52 -2.36 -1.18 8.55
C ALA A 52 -3.78 -0.88 9.02
N ASP A 53 -4.49 0.00 8.32
CA ASP A 53 -5.86 0.38 8.65
C ASP A 53 -6.81 -0.81 8.52
N LYS A 54 -6.65 -1.62 7.46
CA LYS A 54 -7.49 -2.79 7.19
C LYS A 54 -7.26 -3.92 8.19
N LEU A 55 -6.01 -4.13 8.61
CA LEU A 55 -5.62 -5.16 9.58
C LEU A 55 -5.58 -4.67 11.03
N ASN A 56 -5.91 -3.40 11.26
CA ASN A 56 -5.87 -2.74 12.56
C ASN A 56 -4.49 -2.88 13.26
N ILE A 57 -3.41 -2.66 12.50
CA ILE A 57 -2.02 -2.75 12.97
C ILE A 57 -1.54 -1.35 13.34
N PRO A 58 -1.04 -1.13 14.57
CA PRO A 58 -0.41 0.14 14.94
C PRO A 58 0.82 0.43 14.09
N HIS A 59 0.97 1.67 13.61
CA HIS A 59 2.06 2.07 12.72
C HIS A 59 3.48 1.69 13.20
N PRO A 60 3.85 1.85 14.49
CA PRO A 60 5.18 1.47 14.97
C PRO A 60 5.48 -0.03 14.89
N SER A 61 4.46 -0.87 14.76
CA SER A 61 4.58 -2.33 14.70
C SER A 61 4.66 -2.86 13.26
N ILE A 62 4.61 -2.00 12.24
CA ILE A 62 4.60 -2.44 10.86
C ILE A 62 6.03 -2.68 10.38
N THR A 63 6.41 -3.96 10.32
CA THR A 63 7.57 -4.44 9.58
C THR A 63 7.11 -5.27 8.38
N LYS A 64 8.02 -5.52 7.41
CA LYS A 64 7.73 -6.42 6.28
C LYS A 64 7.27 -7.80 6.77
N ASP A 65 7.91 -8.33 7.82
CA ASP A 65 7.59 -9.64 8.41
C ASP A 65 6.24 -9.68 9.12
N VAL A 66 5.92 -8.64 9.90
CA VAL A 66 4.61 -8.53 10.55
C VAL A 66 3.51 -8.44 9.50
N LEU A 67 3.71 -7.63 8.46
CA LEU A 67 2.75 -7.46 7.39
C LEU A 67 2.51 -8.77 6.64
N GLU A 68 3.57 -9.48 6.26
CA GLU A 68 3.46 -10.79 5.63
C GLU A 68 2.71 -11.80 6.50
N SER A 69 3.08 -11.90 7.78
CA SER A 69 2.46 -12.86 8.71
C SER A 69 0.95 -12.59 8.83
N ARG A 70 0.57 -11.32 9.00
CA ARG A 70 -0.84 -10.92 9.14
C ARG A 70 -1.65 -11.10 7.86
N LEU A 71 -1.04 -10.89 6.69
CA LEU A 71 -1.71 -11.18 5.41
C LEU A 71 -1.92 -12.68 5.19
N LYS A 72 -0.95 -13.53 5.60
CA LYS A 72 -1.11 -15.00 5.53
C LYS A 72 -2.19 -15.51 6.47
N GLU A 73 -2.28 -14.98 7.69
CA GLU A 73 -3.29 -15.35 8.69
C GLU A 73 -4.73 -15.20 8.16
N ILE A 74 -4.98 -14.21 7.30
CA ILE A 74 -6.30 -13.96 6.71
C ILE A 74 -6.48 -14.60 5.32
N GLY A 75 -5.56 -15.49 4.92
CA GLY A 75 -5.69 -16.29 3.69
C GLY A 75 -5.25 -15.60 2.40
N ILE A 76 -4.52 -14.47 2.46
CA ILE A 76 -3.96 -13.85 1.26
C ILE A 76 -2.74 -14.64 0.78
N THR A 77 -2.70 -14.92 -0.52
CA THR A 77 -1.74 -15.83 -1.14
C THR A 77 -0.37 -15.19 -1.36
N GLY A 78 0.64 -16.05 -1.61
CA GLY A 78 2.02 -15.64 -1.89
C GLY A 78 2.14 -14.61 -3.00
N ALA A 79 1.38 -14.73 -4.10
CA ALA A 79 1.50 -13.80 -5.23
C ALA A 79 1.21 -12.33 -4.86
N THR A 80 0.18 -12.07 -4.04
CA THR A 80 -0.15 -10.71 -3.57
C THR A 80 0.90 -10.22 -2.58
N ILE A 81 1.34 -11.08 -1.66
CA ILE A 81 2.36 -10.76 -0.67
C ILE A 81 3.69 -10.44 -1.35
N ASP A 82 4.09 -11.23 -2.34
CA ASP A 82 5.31 -11.03 -3.13
C ASP A 82 5.24 -9.72 -3.92
N GLY A 83 4.06 -9.37 -4.45
CA GLY A 83 3.82 -8.06 -5.07
C GLY A 83 4.03 -6.90 -4.08
N VAL A 84 3.47 -7.00 -2.87
CA VAL A 84 3.68 -5.99 -1.81
C VAL A 84 5.17 -5.85 -1.46
N LYS A 85 5.88 -6.98 -1.31
CA LYS A 85 7.32 -6.97 -1.01
C LYS A 85 8.14 -6.29 -2.10
N ARG A 86 7.93 -6.69 -3.36
CA ARG A 86 8.61 -6.09 -4.53
C ARG A 86 8.34 -4.60 -4.62
N LEU A 87 7.08 -4.17 -4.46
CA LEU A 87 6.72 -2.76 -4.45
C LEU A 87 7.49 -1.97 -3.37
N PHE A 88 7.61 -2.52 -2.17
CA PHE A 88 8.35 -1.85 -1.09
C PHE A 88 9.85 -1.82 -1.36
N ASP A 89 10.42 -2.86 -1.95
CA ASP A 89 11.82 -2.87 -2.35
C ASP A 89 12.12 -1.83 -3.44
N ASP A 90 11.25 -1.67 -4.44
CA ASP A 90 11.34 -0.62 -5.45
C ASP A 90 11.25 0.79 -4.82
N CYS A 91 10.32 0.97 -3.88
CA CYS A 91 10.20 2.22 -3.12
C CYS A 91 11.45 2.55 -2.30
N ASP A 92 12.02 1.56 -1.61
CA ASP A 92 13.24 1.73 -0.82
C ASP A 92 14.43 2.06 -1.74
N MET A 93 14.58 1.32 -2.85
CA MET A 93 15.62 1.57 -3.86
C MET A 93 15.52 2.98 -4.44
N ALA A 94 14.33 3.43 -4.83
CA ALA A 94 14.13 4.78 -5.37
C ALA A 94 14.39 5.90 -4.36
N ARG A 95 14.20 5.63 -3.07
CA ARG A 95 14.36 6.65 -2.02
C ARG A 95 15.80 6.78 -1.53
N PHE A 96 16.57 5.70 -1.61
CA PHE A 96 17.93 5.62 -1.05
C PHE A 96 19.04 5.47 -2.10
N ALA A 97 18.78 4.79 -3.21
CA ALA A 97 19.74 4.68 -4.30
C ALA A 97 19.56 5.85 -5.28
N SER A 98 20.65 6.32 -5.87
CA SER A 98 20.64 7.25 -7.02
C SER A 98 20.16 6.58 -8.32
N ALA A 99 19.27 5.60 -8.22
CA ALA A 99 18.80 4.82 -9.34
C ALA A 99 18.00 5.71 -10.30
N GLY A 100 18.33 5.63 -11.59
CA GLY A 100 17.69 6.38 -12.66
C GLY A 100 16.30 5.84 -13.00
N PHE A 101 15.37 5.88 -12.05
CA PHE A 101 13.99 5.50 -12.28
C PHE A 101 13.35 6.43 -13.31
N THR A 102 12.75 5.83 -14.33
CA THR A 102 12.08 6.55 -15.40
C THR A 102 10.62 6.84 -15.06
N LYS A 103 9.96 7.65 -15.90
CA LYS A 103 8.51 7.88 -15.80
C LYS A 103 7.71 6.59 -16.05
N ASP A 104 8.23 5.69 -16.89
CA ASP A 104 7.58 4.41 -17.16
C ASP A 104 7.68 3.46 -15.96
N ASP A 105 8.80 3.48 -15.23
CA ASP A 105 8.94 2.74 -13.97
C ASP A 105 7.97 3.27 -12.91
N MET A 106 7.81 4.59 -12.80
CA MET A 106 6.82 5.19 -11.91
C MET A 106 5.39 4.78 -12.30
N ASP A 107 5.03 4.78 -13.60
CA ASP A 107 3.69 4.38 -14.02
C ASP A 107 3.41 2.89 -13.79
N ARG A 108 4.41 2.02 -13.99
CA ARG A 108 4.33 0.59 -13.65
C ARG A 108 4.11 0.39 -12.15
N THR A 109 4.92 1.05 -11.32
CA THR A 109 4.82 1.02 -9.85
C THR A 109 3.44 1.52 -9.39
N PHE A 110 2.93 2.58 -10.01
CA PHE A 110 1.61 3.13 -9.71
C PHE A 110 0.50 2.10 -9.96
N LYS A 111 0.50 1.44 -11.12
CA LYS A 111 -0.47 0.40 -11.50
C LYS A 111 -0.38 -0.82 -10.58
N GLU A 112 0.83 -1.22 -10.18
CA GLU A 112 1.03 -2.31 -9.24
C GLU A 112 0.43 -1.98 -7.86
N ALA A 113 0.65 -0.76 -7.35
CA ALA A 113 0.04 -0.31 -6.11
C ALA A 113 -1.50 -0.30 -6.17
N GLU A 114 -2.09 0.15 -7.28
CA GLU A 114 -3.54 0.08 -7.50
C GLU A 114 -4.05 -1.36 -7.48
N SER A 115 -3.35 -2.26 -8.17
CA SER A 115 -3.71 -3.69 -8.23
C SER A 115 -3.64 -4.34 -6.85
N ILE A 116 -2.58 -4.06 -6.08
CA ILE A 116 -2.41 -4.54 -4.71
C ILE A 116 -3.57 -4.08 -3.84
N ILE A 117 -3.88 -2.78 -3.81
CA ILE A 117 -4.98 -2.24 -2.99
C ILE A 117 -6.31 -2.87 -3.41
N MET A 118 -6.56 -3.02 -4.71
CA MET A 118 -7.78 -3.66 -5.21
C MET A 118 -7.86 -5.15 -4.82
N ASN A 119 -6.74 -5.87 -4.85
CA ASN A 119 -6.69 -7.28 -4.44
C ASN A 119 -6.95 -7.42 -2.95
N LEU A 120 -6.33 -6.58 -2.13
CA LEU A 120 -6.54 -6.57 -0.69
C LEU A 120 -8.00 -6.23 -0.34
N GLU A 121 -8.61 -5.23 -0.98
CA GLU A 121 -10.02 -4.86 -0.77
C GLU A 121 -11.00 -6.01 -1.05
N ARG A 122 -10.64 -6.96 -1.93
CA ARG A 122 -11.47 -8.14 -2.21
C ARG A 122 -11.38 -9.23 -1.15
N HIS A 123 -10.35 -9.20 -0.31
CA HIS A 123 -10.05 -10.27 0.66
C HIS A 123 -10.13 -9.81 2.13
N ILE A 124 -10.08 -8.50 2.39
CA ILE A 124 -10.14 -7.87 3.73
C ILE A 124 -11.33 -6.93 3.80
#